data_AF-A0A3D5K3E9-F1
#
_entry.id   AF-A0A3D5K3E9-F1
#
_cell.length_a   1.000
_cell.length_b   1.000
_cell.length_c   1.000
_cell.angle_alpha   90.00
_cell.angle_beta   90.00
_cell.angle_gamma   90.00
#
_symmetry.space_group_name_H-M   'P 1'
#
loop_
_entity.id
_entity.type
_entity.pdbx_description
1 polymer ?
#
loop_
_entity_poly.entity_id
_entity_poly.type
_entity_poly.pdbx_seq_one_letter_code
_entity_poly.pdbx_strand_id
1 'polypeptide(L)' 'FECNEAFAPVPLAWMLEHSVPHEKVNVNGGAIALGHPLGCSGAKLMTTLLYELERTGGRYGFQTM' A
#
# COMPACT_ATOMS: atom_id res chain seq x y z
N PHE A 1 -4.22 3.67 -0.19
CA PHE A 1 -4.22 2.52 0.73
C PHE A 1 -2.97 1.74 0.39
N GLU A 2 -1.99 1.71 1.29
CA GLU A 2 -0.74 0.96 1.09
C GLU A 2 -0.84 -0.34 1.90
N CYS A 3 -0.87 -1.47 1.21
CA CYS A 3 -0.86 -2.79 1.83
C CYS A 3 0.35 -3.56 1.32
N ASN A 4 1.18 -4.03 2.24
CA ASN A 4 2.38 -4.77 1.87
C ASN A 4 2.02 -6.02 1.05
N GLU A 5 2.60 -6.12 -0.14
CA GLU A 5 2.39 -7.26 -1.04
C GLU A 5 3.40 -8.37 -0.72
N ALA A 6 3.38 -8.89 0.51
CA ALA A 6 4.24 -10.03 0.89
C ALA A 6 3.99 -11.23 -0.05
N PHE A 7 2.71 -11.44 -0.38
CA PHE A 7 2.25 -12.34 -1.44
C PHE A 7 1.01 -11.72 -2.10
N ALA A 8 0.77 -12.02 -3.38
CA ALA A 8 -0.40 -11.52 -4.12
C ALA A 8 -1.77 -11.68 -3.41
N PRO A 9 -2.10 -12.80 -2.72
CA PRO A 9 -3.39 -12.91 -2.04
C PRO A 9 -3.55 -12.00 -0.81
N VAL A 10 -2.47 -11.48 -0.21
CA VAL A 10 -2.54 -10.64 1.00
C VAL A 10 -3.35 -9.36 0.76
N PRO A 11 -2.98 -8.46 -0.17
CA PRO A 11 -3.78 -7.26 -0.45
C PRO A 11 -5.17 -7.60 -0.99
N LEU A 12 -5.31 -8.69 -1.77
CA LEU A 12 -6.61 -9.12 -2.30
C LEU A 12 -7.59 -9.53 -1.19
N ALA A 13 -7.11 -10.22 -0.16
CA ALA A 13 -7.94 -10.57 1.00
C ALA A 13 -8.41 -9.32 1.75
N TRP A 14 -7.51 -8.35 1.98
CA TRP A 14 -7.87 -7.06 2.60
C TRP A 14 -8.91 -6.29 1.78
N MET A 15 -8.74 -6.25 0.46
CA MET A 15 -9.69 -5.60 -0.45
C MET A 15 -11.06 -6.25 -0.41
N LEU A 16 -11.13 -7.59 -0.43
CA LEU A 16 -12.37 -8.34 -0.37
C LEU A 16 -13.11 -8.08 0.95
N GLU A 17 -12.41 -8.20 2.08
CA GLU A 17 -13.00 -8.05 3.42
C GLU A 17 -13.53 -6.63 3.67
N HIS A 18 -12.82 -5.61 3.19
CA HIS A 18 -13.14 -4.20 3.49
C HIS A 18 -13.76 -3.45 2.30
N SER A 19 -14.09 -4.14 1.22
CA SER A 19 -14.62 -3.55 -0.02
C SER A 19 -13.78 -2.38 -0.54
N VAL A 20 -12.46 -2.51 -0.49
CA VAL A 20 -11.54 -1.45 -0.93
C VAL A 20 -11.38 -1.53 -2.45
N PRO A 21 -11.61 -0.43 -3.18
CA PRO A 21 -11.51 -0.42 -4.63
C PRO A 21 -10.06 -0.51 -5.09
N HIS A 22 -9.83 -1.25 -6.18
CA HIS A 22 -8.49 -1.60 -6.67
C HIS A 22 -7.67 -0.36 -7.07
N GLU A 23 -8.32 0.68 -7.60
CA GLU A 23 -7.67 1.94 -8.00
C GLU A 23 -7.14 2.78 -6.81
N LYS A 24 -7.42 2.38 -5.57
CA LYS A 24 -6.90 3.05 -4.36
C LYS A 24 -5.83 2.26 -3.62
N VAL A 25 -5.54 1.03 -4.04
CA VAL A 25 -4.57 0.13 -3.40
C VAL A 25 -3.26 0.18 -4.18
N ASN A 26 -2.15 0.46 -3.47
CA ASN A 26 -0.80 0.42 -4.01
C ASN A 26 -0.67 1.12 -5.38
N VAL A 27 -1.16 2.37 -5.46
CA VAL A 27 -1.35 3.10 -6.74
C VAL A 27 -0.05 3.31 -7.53
N ASN A 28 1.10 3.24 -6.84
CA ASN A 28 2.45 3.35 -7.39
C ASN A 28 3.19 2.00 -7.44
N GLY A 29 2.48 0.88 -7.29
CA GLY A 29 3.04 -0.48 -7.17
C GLY A 29 3.48 -0.83 -5.74
N GLY A 30 3.50 -2.13 -5.43
CA GLY A 30 3.85 -2.64 -4.11
C GLY A 30 5.07 -3.57 -4.10
N ALA A 31 5.18 -4.37 -3.03
CA ALA A 31 6.37 -5.18 -2.73
C ALA A 31 6.68 -6.26 -3.78
N ILE A 32 5.68 -6.74 -4.54
CA ILE A 32 5.92 -7.71 -5.63
C ILE A 32 6.81 -7.11 -6.71
N ALA A 33 6.62 -5.82 -7.03
CA ALA A 33 7.39 -5.12 -8.04
C ALA A 33 8.62 -4.39 -7.46
N LEU A 34 8.47 -3.79 -6.27
CA LEU A 34 9.45 -2.88 -5.68
C LEU A 34 10.39 -3.55 -4.68
N GLY A 35 10.16 -4.83 -4.38
CA GLY A 35 10.91 -5.59 -3.41
C GLY A 35 10.41 -5.41 -1.97
N HIS A 36 10.78 -6.36 -1.12
CA HIS A 36 10.35 -6.44 0.27
C HIS A 36 11.54 -6.64 1.24
N PRO A 37 12.36 -5.61 1.49
CA PRO A 37 13.33 -5.64 2.58
C PRO A 37 12.58 -5.62 3.92
N LEU A 38 12.50 -6.76 4.59
CA LEU A 38 11.63 -7.00 5.76
C LEU A 38 11.64 -5.85 6.79
N GLY A 39 12.82 -5.44 7.26
CA GLY A 39 12.94 -4.38 8.27
C GLY A 39 12.69 -2.96 7.76
N CYS A 40 12.69 -2.73 6.44
CA CYS A 40 12.53 -1.41 5.85
C CYS A 40 11.10 -1.16 5.32
N SER A 41 10.37 -2.22 5.00
CA SER A 41 9.11 -2.12 4.24
C SER A 41 8.04 -1.26 4.91
N GLY A 42 7.90 -1.32 6.24
CA GLY A 42 6.94 -0.48 6.95
C GLY A 42 7.24 1.03 6.81
N ALA A 43 8.51 1.43 6.89
CA ALA A 43 8.93 2.81 6.68
C ALA A 43 8.78 3.22 5.20
N LYS A 44 9.18 2.35 4.26
CA LYS A 44 9.02 2.58 2.82
C LYS A 44 7.56 2.81 2.44
N LEU A 45 6.63 1.98 2.93
CA LEU A 45 5.20 2.15 2.64
C LEU A 45 4.68 3.47 3.19
N MET A 46 5.10 3.84 4.42
CA MET A 46 4.64 5.08 5.05
C MET A 46 5.11 6.30 4.26
N THR A 47 6.38 6.27 3.83
CA THR A 47 6.93 7.30 2.95
C THR A 47 6.20 7.33 1.62
N THR A 48 5.95 6.18 0.98
CA THR A 48 5.21 6.12 -0.29
C THR A 48 3.81 6.73 -0.15
N LEU A 49 3.09 6.37 0.91
CA LEU A 49 1.75 6.87 1.21
C LEU A 49 1.74 8.39 1.43
N LEU A 50 2.67 8.91 2.22
CA LEU A 50 2.76 10.34 2.54
C LEU A 50 2.99 11.17 1.28
N TYR A 51 3.99 10.80 0.48
CA TYR A 51 4.31 11.52 -0.77
C TYR A 51 3.13 11.47 -1.76
N GLU A 52 2.41 10.36 -1.83
CA GLU A 52 1.26 10.23 -2.71
C GLU A 52 0.06 11.08 -2.26
N LEU A 53 -0.18 11.20 -0.95
CA LEU A 53 -1.19 12.10 -0.41
C LEU A 53 -0.83 13.56 -0.69
N GLU A 54 0.43 13.96 -0.49
CA GLU A 54 0.90 15.31 -0.81
C GLU A 54 0.74 15.62 -2.31
N ARG A 55 1.10 14.67 -3.19
CA ARG A 55 1.01 14.83 -4.65
C ARG A 55 -0.43 14.99 -5.15
N THR A 56 -1.39 14.31 -4.52
CA THR A 56 -2.79 14.27 -4.97
C THR A 56 -3.71 15.20 -4.18
N GLY A 57 -3.21 15.86 -3.13
CA GLY A 57 -4.03 16.63 -2.19
C GLY A 57 -4.92 15.75 -1.30
N GLY A 58 -4.53 14.48 -1.11
CA GLY A 58 -5.24 13.53 -0.27
C GLY A 58 -5.10 13.85 1.22
N ARG A 59 -6.17 13.61 1.99
CA ARG A 59 -6.20 13.91 3.43
C ARG A 59 -5.91 12.70 4.32
N TYR A 60 -6.39 11.53 3.92
CA TYR A 60 -6.28 10.31 4.73
C TYR A 60 -5.73 9.17 3.89
N GLY A 61 -4.76 8.48 4.49
CA GLY A 61 -4.18 7.25 3.98
C GLY A 61 -4.27 6.17 5.05
N PHE A 62 -4.34 4.93 4.61
CA PHE A 62 -4.27 3.77 5.49
C PHE A 62 -3.12 2.89 5.03
N GLN A 63 -2.30 2.46 6.00
CA GLN A 63 -1.21 1.52 5.80
C GLN A 63 -1.45 0.27 6.64
N THR A 64 -1.24 -0.90 6.05
CA THR A 64 -1.20 -2.18 6.75
C THR A 64 -0.16 -3.11 6.09
N MET A 65 0.21 -4.20 6.76
CA MET A 65 1.18 -5.16 6.25
C MET A 65 0.89 -6.57 6.73
#